data_AF-A0A3B8J4G3-F1
#
_entry.id   AF-A0A3B8J4G3-F1
#
_cell.length_a   1.000
_cell.length_b   1.000
_cell.length_c   1.000
_cell.angle_alpha   90.00
_cell.angle_beta   90.00
_cell.angle_gamma   90.00
#
_symmetry.space_group_name_H-M   'P 1'
#
loop_
_entity.id
_entity.type
_entity.pdbx_description
1 polymer ?
#
loop_
_entity_poly.entity_id
_entity_poly.type
_entity_poly.pdbx_seq_one_letter_code
_entity_poly.pdbx_strand_id
1 'polypeptide(L)'
;MATHYHTLGLDTTASAEEVRQAYRRLAVKYHPDKNPEDRVAEERFKRVNEAYQVLSDPAKKASYDLKINYQDAQQAYQTYQRYSPPPPNPSHGKWAPHGYRYKNRKGPIRTFTPQEERKSTYFAFGFVGVMAVLVVILVQINKAYVARQLEEKEVRRIELVSQMQQFCQRGEVDSAIWTVRLLQKEGFITGEEEDARERVMGQLFLLAKQSFQEEDYPATVYYGTLVNEGWPREPVRDLNIWMAKSHVQLGEKDKALERLDSLMIHYPYDVMPFMEAARLVKEDRPFDALRYYIDAISIITSQYKARYGEGYMLVMSPSEVPSYHFEIFLEVGKAYIEQEDYAMGENLLRWAVHINRKHEEGYRWLAECYARKGEASRGCQVIRRAISRGYLNRTTPLTSYCD
;
A
#
# COMPACT_ATOMS: atom_id res chain seq x y z
N MET A 1 -37.97 3.62 -2.51
CA MET A 1 -36.51 3.77 -2.38
C MET A 1 -36.18 5.22 -2.67
N ALA A 2 -35.30 5.86 -1.89
CA ALA A 2 -34.86 7.21 -2.22
C ALA A 2 -33.97 7.15 -3.47
N THR A 3 -34.32 7.88 -4.52
CA THR A 3 -33.48 8.03 -5.72
C THR A 3 -32.23 8.86 -5.40
N HIS A 4 -31.22 8.82 -6.26
CA HIS A 4 -30.06 9.71 -6.13
C HIS A 4 -30.47 11.19 -6.21
N TYR A 5 -31.46 11.51 -7.03
CA TYR A 5 -32.07 12.85 -7.10
C TYR A 5 -32.69 13.25 -5.76
N HIS A 6 -33.53 12.39 -5.18
CA HIS A 6 -34.12 12.63 -3.85
C HIS A 6 -33.05 12.76 -2.76
N THR A 7 -31.97 12.00 -2.84
CA THR A 7 -30.85 12.07 -1.89
C THR A 7 -30.14 13.42 -1.93
N LEU A 8 -30.02 14.03 -3.11
CA LEU A 8 -29.52 15.40 -3.28
C LEU A 8 -30.58 16.49 -3.07
N GLY A 9 -31.86 16.10 -2.92
CA GLY A 9 -32.99 17.03 -2.85
C GLY A 9 -33.25 17.75 -4.16
N LEU A 10 -33.11 17.02 -5.28
CA LEU A 10 -33.25 17.50 -6.65
C LEU A 10 -34.37 16.77 -7.38
N ASP A 11 -34.87 17.41 -8.44
CA ASP A 11 -35.77 16.80 -9.42
C ASP A 11 -34.97 15.95 -10.43
N THR A 12 -35.61 14.97 -11.10
CA THR A 12 -34.97 14.13 -12.12
C THR A 12 -34.52 14.92 -13.36
N THR A 13 -35.08 16.12 -13.56
CA THR A 13 -34.71 17.06 -14.61
C THR A 13 -33.50 17.94 -14.28
N ALA A 14 -32.90 17.78 -13.09
CA ALA A 14 -31.83 18.65 -12.62
C ALA A 14 -30.59 18.66 -13.54
N SER A 15 -30.08 19.87 -13.79
CA SER A 15 -28.86 20.14 -14.54
C SER A 15 -27.60 19.72 -13.77
N ALA A 16 -26.49 19.55 -14.48
CA ALA A 16 -25.20 19.23 -13.85
C ALA A 16 -24.73 20.30 -12.86
N GLU A 17 -25.09 21.57 -13.07
CA GLU A 17 -24.77 22.65 -12.15
C GLU A 17 -25.55 22.55 -10.83
N GLU A 18 -26.85 22.25 -10.91
CA GLU A 18 -27.72 22.03 -9.74
C GLU A 18 -27.27 20.81 -8.93
N VAL A 19 -26.89 19.72 -9.61
CA VAL A 19 -26.30 18.52 -8.98
C VAL A 19 -25.05 18.90 -8.18
N ARG A 20 -24.11 19.65 -8.77
CA ARG A 20 -22.90 20.11 -8.08
C ARG A 20 -23.21 21.04 -6.92
N GLN A 21 -24.18 21.93 -7.06
CA GLN A 21 -24.55 22.88 -6.01
C GLN A 21 -25.22 22.18 -4.81
N ALA A 22 -26.15 21.27 -5.07
CA ALA A 22 -26.81 20.47 -4.04
C ALA A 22 -25.79 19.60 -3.29
N TYR A 23 -24.89 18.96 -4.02
CA TYR A 23 -23.81 18.18 -3.43
C TYR A 23 -22.94 19.02 -2.49
N ARG A 24 -22.42 20.17 -2.93
CA ARG A 24 -21.60 21.06 -2.07
C ARG A 24 -22.31 21.43 -0.77
N ARG A 25 -23.60 21.79 -0.86
CA ARG A 25 -24.40 22.17 0.32
C ARG A 25 -24.54 21.02 1.31
N LEU A 26 -24.83 19.82 0.83
CA LEU A 26 -25.03 18.64 1.68
C LEU A 26 -23.71 18.07 2.21
N ALA A 27 -22.64 18.13 1.40
CA ALA A 27 -21.31 17.71 1.79
C ALA A 27 -20.74 18.59 2.93
N VAL A 28 -20.97 19.91 2.89
CA VAL A 28 -20.60 20.80 4.00
C VAL A 28 -21.42 20.52 5.26
N LYS A 29 -22.70 20.17 5.11
CA LYS A 29 -23.59 19.85 6.24
C LYS A 29 -23.18 18.55 6.94
N TYR A 30 -22.86 17.53 6.18
CA TYR A 30 -22.54 16.19 6.68
C TYR A 30 -21.04 15.88 6.67
N HIS A 31 -20.18 16.91 6.60
CA HIS A 31 -18.73 16.74 6.53
C HIS A 31 -18.21 15.97 7.76
N PRO A 32 -17.30 14.98 7.59
CA PRO A 32 -16.77 14.21 8.72
C PRO A 32 -16.10 15.09 9.77
N ASP A 33 -15.37 16.13 9.37
CA ASP A 33 -14.66 17.00 10.31
C ASP A 33 -15.61 17.92 11.11
N LYS A 34 -16.81 18.21 10.60
CA LYS A 34 -17.82 19.01 11.32
C LYS A 34 -18.75 18.15 12.18
N ASN A 35 -18.79 16.85 11.89
CA ASN A 35 -19.63 15.89 12.59
C ASN A 35 -18.77 14.68 13.01
N PRO A 36 -17.71 14.91 13.82
CA PRO A 36 -16.86 13.82 14.27
C PRO A 36 -17.70 12.81 15.06
N GLU A 37 -17.50 11.52 14.78
CA GLU A 37 -18.20 10.39 15.42
C GLU A 37 -19.73 10.30 15.20
N ASP A 38 -20.33 11.18 14.38
CA ASP A 38 -21.74 11.09 14.03
C ASP A 38 -21.96 10.09 12.89
N ARG A 39 -22.34 8.87 13.27
CA ARG A 39 -22.66 7.78 12.32
C ARG A 39 -23.80 8.14 11.35
N VAL A 40 -24.75 8.99 11.77
CA VAL A 40 -25.87 9.41 10.92
C VAL A 40 -25.39 10.41 9.88
N ALA A 41 -24.54 11.36 10.27
CA ALA A 41 -23.89 12.27 9.33
C ALA A 41 -22.99 11.49 8.36
N GLU A 42 -22.24 10.51 8.84
CA GLU A 42 -21.39 9.64 8.01
C GLU A 42 -22.21 8.86 6.96
N GLU A 43 -23.31 8.21 7.37
CA GLU A 43 -24.19 7.50 6.44
C GLU A 43 -24.82 8.44 5.42
N ARG A 44 -25.25 9.64 5.84
CA ARG A 44 -25.81 10.64 4.94
C ARG A 44 -24.76 11.16 3.97
N PHE A 45 -23.54 11.38 4.44
CA PHE A 45 -22.42 11.79 3.60
C PHE A 45 -22.08 10.72 2.56
N LYS A 46 -22.06 9.44 2.93
CA LYS A 46 -21.91 8.32 1.99
C LYS A 46 -22.99 8.32 0.92
N ARG A 47 -24.27 8.42 1.29
CA ARG A 47 -25.38 8.46 0.33
C ARG A 47 -25.34 9.69 -0.59
N VAL A 48 -24.98 10.85 -0.04
CA VAL A 48 -24.81 12.10 -0.81
C VAL A 48 -23.66 11.97 -1.80
N ASN A 49 -22.55 11.35 -1.37
CA ASN A 49 -21.42 11.04 -2.24
C ASN A 49 -21.85 10.11 -3.37
N GLU A 50 -22.43 8.94 -3.06
CA GLU A 50 -22.92 7.97 -4.04
C GLU A 50 -23.84 8.61 -5.07
N ALA A 51 -24.81 9.41 -4.62
CA ALA A 51 -25.72 10.13 -5.50
C ALA A 51 -24.99 11.09 -6.44
N TYR A 52 -23.99 11.82 -5.93
CA TYR A 52 -23.16 12.69 -6.75
C TYR A 52 -22.31 11.91 -7.75
N GLN A 53 -21.68 10.79 -7.36
CA GLN A 53 -20.84 9.97 -8.27
C GLN A 53 -21.59 9.50 -9.52
N VAL A 54 -22.89 9.21 -9.36
CA VAL A 54 -23.76 8.76 -10.45
C VAL A 54 -24.29 9.95 -11.27
N LEU A 55 -24.75 11.01 -10.61
CA LEU A 55 -25.43 12.12 -11.28
C LEU A 55 -24.48 13.18 -11.86
N SER A 56 -23.22 13.22 -11.43
CA SER A 56 -22.24 14.21 -11.92
C SER A 56 -21.62 13.87 -13.26
N ASP A 57 -21.59 12.58 -13.61
CA ASP A 57 -21.02 12.06 -14.85
C ASP A 57 -22.14 11.87 -15.90
N PRO A 58 -22.06 12.48 -17.10
CA PRO A 58 -23.12 12.40 -18.09
C PRO A 58 -23.49 10.98 -18.53
N ALA A 59 -22.51 10.08 -18.67
CA ALA A 59 -22.73 8.71 -19.11
C ALA A 59 -23.36 7.86 -18.00
N LYS A 60 -22.89 8.00 -16.75
CA LYS A 60 -23.47 7.33 -15.58
C LYS A 60 -24.87 7.84 -15.28
N LYS A 61 -25.10 9.15 -15.40
CA LYS A 61 -26.42 9.77 -15.25
C LYS A 61 -27.38 9.19 -16.29
N ALA A 62 -27.01 9.18 -17.57
CA ALA A 62 -27.84 8.61 -18.63
C ALA A 62 -28.18 7.13 -18.39
N SER A 63 -27.20 6.34 -17.94
CA SER A 63 -27.41 4.92 -17.60
C SER A 63 -28.33 4.74 -16.39
N TYR A 64 -28.20 5.61 -15.39
CA TYR A 64 -29.03 5.61 -14.20
C TYR A 64 -30.48 6.02 -14.50
N ASP A 65 -30.65 7.06 -15.31
CA ASP A 65 -31.96 7.54 -15.76
C ASP A 65 -32.67 6.45 -16.59
N LEU A 66 -31.93 5.76 -17.48
CA LEU A 66 -32.45 4.61 -18.21
C LEU A 66 -32.90 3.48 -17.27
N LYS A 67 -32.13 3.21 -16.20
CA LYS A 67 -32.44 2.17 -15.21
C LYS A 67 -33.68 2.53 -14.39
N ILE A 68 -33.83 3.79 -13.96
CA ILE A 68 -35.05 4.25 -13.26
C ILE A 68 -36.26 4.06 -14.17
N ASN A 69 -36.17 4.55 -15.41
CA ASN A 69 -37.26 4.44 -16.39
C ASN A 69 -37.63 2.96 -16.68
N TYR A 70 -36.63 2.07 -16.74
CA TYR A 70 -36.85 0.63 -16.92
C TYR A 70 -37.48 -0.03 -15.68
N GLN A 71 -37.08 0.38 -14.46
CA GLN A 71 -37.66 -0.12 -13.21
C GLN A 71 -39.12 0.30 -13.04
N ASP A 72 -39.46 1.54 -13.41
CA ASP A 72 -40.84 2.02 -13.42
C ASP A 72 -41.70 1.22 -14.43
N ALA A 73 -41.14 0.90 -15.61
CA ALA A 73 -41.78 0.04 -16.59
C ALA A 73 -41.95 -1.42 -16.11
N GLN A 74 -40.98 -1.97 -15.37
CA GLN A 74 -41.07 -3.31 -14.80
C GLN A 74 -42.09 -3.40 -13.66
N GLN A 75 -42.20 -2.38 -12.80
CA GLN A 75 -43.22 -2.35 -11.74
C GLN A 75 -44.63 -2.27 -12.34
N ALA A 76 -44.81 -1.55 -13.45
CA ALA A 76 -46.05 -1.59 -14.23
C ALA A 76 -46.33 -3.00 -14.79
N TYR A 77 -45.31 -3.71 -15.28
CA TYR A 77 -45.43 -5.08 -15.81
C TYR A 77 -45.73 -6.14 -14.73
N GLN A 78 -45.11 -6.02 -13.54
CA GLN A 78 -45.38 -6.93 -12.42
C GLN A 78 -46.78 -6.72 -11.81
N THR A 79 -47.27 -5.47 -11.81
CA THR A 79 -48.66 -5.16 -11.43
C THR A 79 -49.65 -5.85 -12.39
N TYR A 80 -49.29 -5.97 -13.67
CA TYR A 80 -50.05 -6.70 -14.69
C TYR A 80 -50.05 -8.22 -14.46
N GLN A 81 -48.91 -8.83 -14.09
CA GLN A 81 -48.82 -10.28 -13.84
C GLN A 81 -49.56 -10.75 -12.57
N ARG A 82 -49.77 -9.86 -11.58
CA ARG A 82 -50.48 -10.18 -10.33
C ARG A 82 -51.97 -10.50 -10.52
N TYR A 83 -52.51 -10.30 -11.72
CA TYR A 83 -53.91 -10.57 -12.10
C TYR A 83 -54.14 -11.88 -12.89
N SER A 84 -53.15 -12.78 -12.99
CA SER A 84 -53.31 -14.06 -13.72
C SER A 84 -53.37 -15.29 -12.78
N PRO A 85 -54.27 -16.27 -13.02
CA PRO A 85 -54.49 -17.41 -12.12
C PRO A 85 -53.42 -18.52 -12.26
N PRO A 86 -53.17 -19.32 -11.20
CA PRO A 86 -52.05 -20.25 -11.16
C PRO A 86 -52.36 -21.62 -11.81
N PRO A 87 -51.38 -22.26 -12.49
CA PRO A 87 -51.46 -23.66 -12.91
C PRO A 87 -50.87 -24.64 -11.86
N PRO A 88 -51.17 -25.96 -11.96
CA PRO A 88 -50.98 -26.93 -10.89
C PRO A 88 -49.60 -27.61 -10.88
N ASN A 89 -49.28 -28.21 -9.73
CA ASN A 89 -47.95 -28.65 -9.29
C ASN A 89 -47.65 -30.14 -9.62
N PRO A 90 -46.44 -30.51 -10.09
CA PRO A 90 -46.01 -31.91 -10.15
C PRO A 90 -44.86 -32.26 -9.18
N SER A 91 -44.90 -33.51 -8.73
CA SER A 91 -44.18 -34.18 -7.64
C SER A 91 -42.74 -34.63 -7.96
N HIS A 92 -41.91 -34.71 -6.91
CA HIS A 92 -40.50 -35.15 -6.93
C HIS A 92 -40.30 -36.68 -6.81
N GLY A 93 -39.29 -37.23 -7.50
CA GLY A 93 -38.75 -38.60 -7.31
C GLY A 93 -37.26 -38.59 -6.93
N LYS A 94 -36.85 -39.54 -6.07
CA LYS A 94 -35.54 -39.70 -5.40
C LYS A 94 -34.69 -40.83 -6.02
N TRP A 95 -33.35 -40.76 -5.90
CA TRP A 95 -32.41 -41.88 -6.09
C TRP A 95 -31.26 -41.84 -5.06
N ALA A 96 -30.76 -43.02 -4.63
CA ALA A 96 -29.58 -43.21 -3.76
C ALA A 96 -28.72 -44.42 -4.24
N PRO A 97 -27.38 -44.51 -3.97
CA PRO A 97 -26.51 -45.56 -4.54
C PRO A 97 -25.89 -46.58 -3.53
N HIS A 98 -25.40 -47.71 -4.09
CA HIS A 98 -24.92 -48.97 -3.47
C HIS A 98 -23.43 -49.00 -3.01
N GLY A 99 -23.08 -49.92 -2.09
CA GLY A 99 -21.70 -50.22 -1.61
C GLY A 99 -21.17 -51.64 -1.95
N TYR A 100 -19.85 -51.84 -1.87
CA TYR A 100 -19.12 -53.09 -2.22
C TYR A 100 -18.36 -53.73 -1.03
N ARG A 101 -18.14 -55.06 -1.09
CA ARG A 101 -17.59 -55.97 -0.05
C ARG A 101 -16.33 -56.72 -0.53
N TYR A 102 -15.31 -56.88 0.32
CA TYR A 102 -14.05 -57.60 0.05
C TYR A 102 -14.01 -59.06 0.58
N LYS A 103 -13.20 -59.93 -0.06
CA LYS A 103 -13.03 -61.38 0.19
C LYS A 103 -11.65 -61.74 0.77
N ASN A 104 -11.58 -62.72 1.68
CA ASN A 104 -10.37 -63.24 2.35
C ASN A 104 -9.67 -64.39 1.57
N ARG A 105 -8.34 -64.54 1.74
CA ARG A 105 -7.51 -65.70 1.29
C ARG A 105 -6.86 -66.41 2.49
N LYS A 106 -6.75 -67.75 2.44
CA LYS A 106 -6.08 -68.63 3.43
C LYS A 106 -4.93 -69.41 2.76
N GLY A 107 -3.83 -69.63 3.47
CA GLY A 107 -2.74 -70.57 3.13
C GLY A 107 -2.15 -71.22 4.40
N PRO A 108 -1.51 -72.41 4.33
CA PRO A 108 -1.22 -73.24 5.52
C PRO A 108 0.15 -72.96 6.17
N ILE A 109 0.24 -73.21 7.48
CA ILE A 109 1.42 -72.96 8.35
C ILE A 109 2.11 -74.31 8.67
N ARG A 110 3.45 -74.36 8.57
CA ARG A 110 4.29 -75.52 9.00
C ARG A 110 4.50 -75.49 10.53
N THR A 111 4.50 -76.65 11.20
CA THR A 111 4.72 -76.80 12.65
C THR A 111 6.05 -77.53 12.96
N PHE A 112 6.76 -77.09 14.02
CA PHE A 112 8.07 -77.61 14.51
C PHE A 112 7.91 -78.48 15.78
N THR A 113 8.97 -79.21 16.22
CA THR A 113 8.96 -80.10 17.39
C THR A 113 9.26 -79.37 18.74
N PRO A 114 8.72 -79.82 19.90
CA PRO A 114 8.76 -79.03 21.15
C PRO A 114 10.13 -78.81 21.82
N GLN A 115 11.12 -79.69 21.60
CA GLN A 115 12.46 -79.57 22.20
C GLN A 115 13.39 -78.67 21.35
N GLU A 116 13.21 -78.67 20.03
CA GLU A 116 13.94 -77.81 19.08
C GLU A 116 13.44 -76.36 19.15
N GLU A 117 12.14 -76.16 19.40
CA GLU A 117 11.59 -74.84 19.75
C GLU A 117 12.27 -74.27 20.98
N ARG A 118 12.32 -74.96 22.13
CA ARG A 118 12.84 -74.35 23.37
C ARG A 118 14.28 -73.83 23.25
N LYS A 119 15.20 -74.60 22.66
CA LYS A 119 16.61 -74.17 22.51
C LYS A 119 16.74 -73.00 21.53
N SER A 120 16.10 -73.07 20.37
CA SER A 120 16.10 -71.97 19.39
C SER A 120 15.45 -70.72 19.96
N THR A 121 14.41 -70.87 20.78
CA THR A 121 13.73 -69.76 21.46
C THR A 121 14.62 -69.12 22.53
N TYR A 122 15.33 -69.90 23.36
CA TYR A 122 16.28 -69.34 24.33
C TYR A 122 17.47 -68.62 23.69
N PHE A 123 18.03 -69.17 22.60
CA PHE A 123 19.07 -68.49 21.83
C PHE A 123 18.55 -67.22 21.16
N ALA A 124 17.35 -67.25 20.58
CA ALA A 124 16.71 -66.07 19.98
C ALA A 124 16.47 -64.98 21.04
N PHE A 125 15.93 -65.32 22.21
CA PHE A 125 15.71 -64.36 23.29
C PHE A 125 17.02 -63.83 23.90
N GLY A 126 18.03 -64.68 24.08
CA GLY A 126 19.35 -64.27 24.57
C GLY A 126 20.05 -63.33 23.60
N PHE A 127 20.06 -63.65 22.30
CA PHE A 127 20.62 -62.80 21.27
C PHE A 127 19.87 -61.46 21.16
N VAL A 128 18.54 -61.48 21.17
CA VAL A 128 17.72 -60.27 21.18
C VAL A 128 18.00 -59.43 22.44
N GLY A 129 18.17 -60.06 23.61
CA GLY A 129 18.52 -59.38 24.85
C GLY A 129 19.88 -58.68 24.79
N VAL A 130 20.92 -59.35 24.29
CA VAL A 130 22.26 -58.77 24.11
C VAL A 130 22.23 -57.63 23.09
N MET A 131 21.54 -57.81 21.96
CA MET A 131 21.36 -56.76 20.96
C MET A 131 20.62 -55.55 21.52
N ALA A 132 19.58 -55.75 22.33
CA ALA A 132 18.86 -54.65 22.98
C ALA A 132 19.76 -53.85 23.94
N VAL A 133 20.60 -54.52 24.74
CA VAL A 133 21.58 -53.86 25.61
C VAL A 133 22.61 -53.06 24.81
N LEU A 134 23.13 -53.63 23.72
CA LEU A 134 24.07 -52.92 22.83
C LEU A 134 23.44 -51.68 22.19
N VAL A 135 22.19 -51.77 21.72
CA VAL A 135 21.47 -50.62 21.17
C VAL A 135 21.28 -49.53 22.24
N VAL A 136 20.91 -49.89 23.47
CA VAL A 136 20.77 -48.91 24.57
C VAL A 136 22.10 -48.21 24.85
N ILE A 137 23.21 -48.96 24.92
CA ILE A 137 24.56 -48.38 25.11
C ILE A 137 24.91 -47.43 23.97
N LEU A 138 24.70 -47.82 22.71
CA LEU A 138 24.96 -46.97 21.55
C LEU A 138 24.11 -45.68 21.57
N VAL A 139 22.83 -45.79 21.94
CA VAL A 139 21.95 -44.62 22.09
C VAL A 139 22.45 -43.69 23.20
N GLN A 140 22.91 -44.22 24.34
CA GLN A 140 23.44 -43.40 25.44
C GLN A 140 24.75 -42.71 25.04
N ILE A 141 25.66 -43.41 24.36
CA ILE A 141 26.90 -42.80 23.84
C ILE A 141 26.56 -41.70 22.83
N ASN A 142 25.63 -41.94 21.90
CA ASN A 142 25.19 -40.93 20.94
C ASN A 142 24.55 -39.72 21.63
N LYS A 143 23.72 -39.93 22.66
CA LYS A 143 23.14 -38.83 23.45
C LYS A 143 24.21 -38.01 24.16
N ALA A 144 25.18 -38.65 24.81
CA ALA A 144 26.28 -37.95 25.49
C ALA A 144 27.17 -37.18 24.50
N TYR A 145 27.44 -37.75 23.32
CA TYR A 145 28.17 -37.09 22.26
C TYR A 145 27.44 -35.85 21.73
N VAL A 146 26.15 -36.00 21.40
CA VAL A 146 25.31 -34.89 20.95
C VAL A 146 25.20 -33.80 22.03
N ALA A 147 25.08 -34.17 23.31
CA ALA A 147 25.02 -33.21 24.41
C ALA A 147 26.30 -32.37 24.52
N ARG A 148 27.50 -32.98 24.44
CA ARG A 148 28.77 -32.24 24.46
C ARG A 148 28.91 -31.30 23.27
N GLN A 149 28.53 -31.74 22.09
CA GLN A 149 28.52 -30.90 20.89
C GLN A 149 27.54 -29.72 21.01
N LEU A 150 26.43 -29.91 21.73
CA LEU A 150 25.48 -28.83 22.02
C LEU A 150 26.08 -27.84 23.03
N GLU A 151 26.73 -28.32 24.09
CA GLU A 151 27.40 -27.48 25.10
C GLU A 151 28.52 -26.63 24.50
N GLU A 152 29.39 -27.23 23.66
CA GLU A 152 30.46 -26.49 22.97
C GLU A 152 29.90 -25.38 22.06
N LYS A 153 28.82 -25.68 21.35
CA LYS A 153 28.11 -24.70 20.52
C LYS A 153 27.49 -23.57 21.34
N GLU A 154 26.91 -23.88 22.49
CA GLU A 154 26.30 -22.89 23.37
C GLU A 154 27.34 -21.96 24.02
N VAL A 155 28.48 -22.49 24.46
CA VAL A 155 29.58 -21.67 25.00
C VAL A 155 30.12 -20.73 23.92
N ARG A 156 30.33 -21.25 22.71
CA ARG A 156 30.82 -20.45 21.57
C ARG A 156 29.83 -19.35 21.18
N ARG A 157 28.54 -19.64 21.21
CA ARG A 157 27.46 -18.67 21.02
C ARG A 157 27.54 -17.55 22.07
N ILE A 158 27.59 -17.90 23.35
CA ILE A 158 27.66 -16.92 24.46
C ILE A 158 28.89 -16.03 24.32
N GLU A 159 30.05 -16.62 23.97
CA GLU A 159 31.28 -15.87 23.75
C GLU A 159 31.14 -14.85 22.61
N LEU A 160 30.62 -15.27 21.45
CA LEU A 160 30.42 -14.39 20.30
C LEU A 160 29.43 -13.27 20.62
N VAL A 161 28.32 -13.56 21.29
CA VAL A 161 27.35 -12.53 21.72
C VAL A 161 28.00 -11.54 22.69
N SER A 162 28.79 -12.02 23.65
CA SER A 162 29.52 -11.15 24.59
C SER A 162 30.54 -10.26 23.87
N GLN A 163 31.31 -10.81 22.92
CA GLN A 163 32.27 -10.04 22.12
C GLN A 163 31.57 -8.97 21.30
N MET A 164 30.47 -9.33 20.63
CA MET A 164 29.64 -8.40 19.87
C MET A 164 29.17 -7.23 20.75
N GLN A 165 28.67 -7.50 21.95
CA GLN A 165 28.23 -6.45 22.89
C GLN A 165 29.38 -5.54 23.31
N GLN A 166 30.57 -6.08 23.55
CA GLN A 166 31.75 -5.27 23.89
C GLN A 166 32.21 -4.40 22.73
N PHE A 167 32.14 -4.89 21.48
CA PHE A 167 32.43 -4.08 20.30
C PHE A 167 31.42 -2.95 20.15
N CYS A 168 30.13 -3.23 20.34
CA CYS A 168 29.07 -2.22 20.38
C CYS A 168 29.28 -1.15 21.47
N GLN A 169 29.74 -1.54 22.67
CA GLN A 169 30.02 -0.59 23.75
C GLN A 169 31.23 0.32 23.46
N ARG A 170 32.21 -0.19 22.72
CA ARG A 170 33.42 0.56 22.33
C ARG A 170 33.24 1.39 21.05
N GLY A 171 32.10 1.26 20.37
CA GLY A 171 31.89 1.87 19.06
C GLY A 171 32.70 1.22 17.93
N GLU A 172 33.20 -0.01 18.14
CA GLU A 172 33.91 -0.81 17.13
C GLU A 172 32.89 -1.50 16.23
N VAL A 173 32.20 -0.71 15.40
CA VAL A 173 31.04 -1.12 14.62
C VAL A 173 31.36 -2.26 13.63
N ASP A 174 32.50 -2.20 12.95
CA ASP A 174 32.90 -3.22 11.98
C ASP A 174 33.10 -4.59 12.63
N SER A 175 33.74 -4.60 13.81
CA SER A 175 33.94 -5.79 14.62
C SER A 175 32.61 -6.36 15.11
N ALA A 176 31.68 -5.51 15.51
CA ALA A 176 30.34 -5.92 15.91
C ALA A 176 29.57 -6.59 14.74
N ILE A 177 29.61 -5.98 13.54
CA ILE A 177 28.97 -6.53 12.33
C ILE A 177 29.58 -7.87 11.93
N TRP A 178 30.91 -7.97 11.94
CA TRP A 178 31.59 -9.23 11.64
C TRP A 178 31.10 -10.35 12.56
N THR A 179 30.94 -10.03 13.85
CA THR A 179 30.45 -10.98 14.85
C THR A 179 28.99 -11.39 14.60
N VAL A 180 28.12 -10.44 14.22
CA VAL A 180 26.73 -10.74 13.80
C VAL A 180 26.68 -11.67 12.59
N ARG A 181 27.50 -11.39 11.55
CA ARG A 181 27.57 -12.24 10.36
C ARG A 181 28.10 -13.64 10.68
N LEU A 182 29.04 -13.75 11.60
CA LEU A 182 29.56 -15.03 12.07
C LEU A 182 28.49 -15.83 12.82
N LEU A 183 27.77 -15.20 13.76
CA LEU A 183 26.63 -15.81 14.46
C LEU A 183 25.57 -16.35 13.48
N GLN A 184 25.24 -15.56 12.45
CA GLN A 184 24.31 -15.97 11.40
C GLN A 184 24.82 -17.16 10.59
N LYS A 185 26.10 -17.16 10.21
CA LYS A 185 26.73 -18.25 9.45
C LYS A 185 26.76 -19.56 10.24
N GLU A 186 26.98 -19.50 11.54
CA GLU A 186 27.02 -20.67 12.41
C GLU A 186 25.62 -21.17 12.84
N GLY A 187 24.57 -20.46 12.42
CA GLY A 187 23.18 -20.87 12.60
C GLY A 187 22.68 -20.71 14.03
N PHE A 188 23.30 -19.83 14.82
CA PHE A 188 22.93 -19.65 16.22
C PHE A 188 21.66 -18.80 16.41
N ILE A 189 21.20 -18.06 15.38
CA ILE A 189 20.07 -17.11 15.50
C ILE A 189 18.75 -17.85 15.73
N THR A 190 18.45 -18.11 17.01
CA THR A 190 17.21 -18.65 17.53
C THR A 190 16.78 -17.80 18.73
N GLY A 191 15.88 -16.84 18.51
CA GLY A 191 15.25 -16.04 19.58
C GLY A 191 16.14 -14.96 20.21
N GLU A 192 16.92 -15.29 21.24
CA GLU A 192 17.70 -14.32 22.04
C GLU A 192 18.76 -13.53 21.23
N GLU A 193 19.15 -14.04 20.06
CA GLU A 193 20.09 -13.36 19.15
C GLU A 193 19.42 -12.26 18.32
N GLU A 194 18.09 -12.30 18.22
CA GLU A 194 17.30 -11.26 17.58
C GLU A 194 17.43 -9.94 18.36
N ASP A 195 17.39 -9.98 19.70
CA ASP A 195 17.57 -8.82 20.58
C ASP A 195 18.98 -8.23 20.50
N ALA A 196 19.98 -9.09 20.31
CA ALA A 196 21.38 -8.70 20.20
C ALA A 196 21.62 -8.02 18.85
N ARG A 197 21.13 -8.64 17.77
CA ARG A 197 21.12 -8.06 16.41
C ARG A 197 20.38 -6.73 16.36
N GLU A 198 19.19 -6.65 16.95
CA GLU A 198 18.38 -5.44 16.99
C GLU A 198 19.11 -4.27 17.65
N ARG A 199 19.85 -4.52 18.74
CA ARG A 199 20.70 -3.51 19.37
C ARG A 199 21.80 -3.00 18.45
N VAL A 200 22.48 -3.89 17.71
CA VAL A 200 23.51 -3.49 16.74
C VAL A 200 22.91 -2.67 15.60
N MET A 201 21.78 -3.12 15.05
CA MET A 201 21.09 -2.40 13.96
C MET A 201 20.58 -1.03 14.43
N GLY A 202 20.09 -0.93 15.66
CA GLY A 202 19.70 0.34 16.27
C GLY A 202 20.87 1.32 16.40
N GLN A 203 22.05 0.86 16.82
CA GLN A 203 23.25 1.71 16.87
C GLN A 203 23.68 2.17 15.46
N LEU A 204 23.69 1.27 14.49
CA LEU A 204 24.02 1.59 13.11
C LEU A 204 23.04 2.60 12.49
N PHE A 205 21.75 2.46 12.78
CA PHE A 205 20.73 3.41 12.35
C PHE A 205 20.99 4.81 12.92
N LEU A 206 21.37 4.91 14.20
CA LEU A 206 21.70 6.19 14.84
C LEU A 206 22.97 6.81 14.24
N LEU A 207 23.99 6.00 13.94
CA LEU A 207 25.19 6.46 13.25
C LEU A 207 24.87 6.98 11.84
N ALA A 208 24.08 6.22 11.06
CA ALA A 208 23.63 6.67 9.74
C ALA A 208 22.88 8.01 9.81
N LYS A 209 22.02 8.18 10.81
CA LYS A 209 21.29 9.42 11.08
C LYS A 209 22.25 10.57 11.41
N GLN A 210 23.19 10.35 12.33
CA GLN A 210 24.16 11.37 12.73
C GLN A 210 25.03 11.79 11.55
N SER A 211 25.60 10.83 10.82
CA SER A 211 26.38 11.10 9.60
C SER A 211 25.58 11.90 8.58
N PHE A 212 24.28 11.62 8.43
CA PHE A 212 23.44 12.38 7.51
C PHE A 212 23.25 13.84 7.96
N GLN A 213 23.11 14.07 9.27
CA GLN A 213 23.00 15.41 9.84
C GLN A 213 24.31 16.20 9.77
N GLU A 214 25.45 15.50 9.80
CA GLU A 214 26.79 16.06 9.65
C GLU A 214 27.22 16.20 8.18
N GLU A 215 26.35 15.86 7.23
CA GLU A 215 26.61 15.86 5.78
C GLU A 215 27.72 14.89 5.33
N ASP A 216 28.03 13.87 6.14
CA ASP A 216 28.90 12.75 5.77
C ASP A 216 28.10 11.69 5.00
N TYR A 217 27.81 12.00 3.74
CA TYR A 217 27.01 11.16 2.85
C TYR A 217 27.61 9.75 2.62
N PRO A 218 28.94 9.57 2.43
CA PRO A 218 29.55 8.24 2.36
C PRO A 218 29.28 7.39 3.61
N ALA A 219 29.44 7.97 4.81
CA ALA A 219 29.18 7.24 6.06
C ALA A 219 27.68 6.90 6.22
N THR A 220 26.77 7.81 5.85
CA THR A 220 25.32 7.51 5.85
C THR A 220 24.99 6.30 4.98
N VAL A 221 25.51 6.26 3.75
CA VAL A 221 25.31 5.14 2.83
C VAL A 221 25.92 3.86 3.40
N TYR A 222 27.14 3.94 3.95
CA TYR A 222 27.83 2.81 4.55
C TYR A 222 27.01 2.18 5.69
N TYR A 223 26.69 2.95 6.73
CA TYR A 223 25.94 2.45 7.88
C TYR A 223 24.51 2.02 7.50
N GLY A 224 23.87 2.76 6.59
CA GLY A 224 22.53 2.40 6.12
C GLY A 224 22.50 1.09 5.33
N THR A 225 23.54 0.80 4.55
CA THR A 225 23.67 -0.49 3.84
C THR A 225 23.77 -1.64 4.83
N LEU A 226 24.55 -1.47 5.89
CA LEU A 226 24.72 -2.47 6.94
C LEU A 226 23.42 -2.74 7.70
N VAL A 227 22.62 -1.71 7.97
CA VAL A 227 21.28 -1.88 8.57
C VAL A 227 20.36 -2.66 7.63
N ASN A 228 20.31 -2.32 6.34
CA ASN A 228 19.46 -3.01 5.38
C ASN A 228 19.87 -4.48 5.17
N GLU A 229 21.17 -4.81 5.21
CA GLU A 229 21.66 -6.20 5.18
C GLU A 229 21.30 -6.97 6.45
N GLY A 230 21.33 -6.29 7.59
CA GLY A 230 21.13 -6.90 8.91
C GLY A 230 19.67 -7.04 9.36
N TRP A 231 18.74 -6.29 8.76
CA TRP A 231 17.31 -6.30 9.10
C TRP A 231 16.47 -6.94 7.98
N PRO A 232 16.26 -8.27 7.97
CA PRO A 232 15.50 -8.92 6.92
C PRO A 232 14.01 -8.88 7.28
N ARG A 233 13.28 -7.87 6.79
CA ARG A 233 11.83 -7.93 6.54
C ARG A 233 11.33 -6.75 5.70
N GLU A 234 11.71 -5.52 6.06
CA GLU A 234 11.26 -4.30 5.37
C GLU A 234 12.34 -3.19 5.45
N PRO A 235 12.55 -2.39 4.37
CA PRO A 235 13.50 -1.29 4.38
C PRO A 235 13.03 -0.21 5.36
N VAL A 236 13.90 0.23 6.28
CA VAL A 236 13.54 1.31 7.20
C VAL A 236 13.33 2.61 6.42
N ARG A 237 12.10 3.13 6.45
CA ARG A 237 11.66 4.27 5.62
C ARG A 237 12.61 5.46 5.66
N ASP A 238 12.82 6.03 6.86
CA ASP A 238 13.59 7.27 7.00
C ASP A 238 15.07 7.05 6.65
N LEU A 239 15.63 5.87 6.97
CA LEU A 239 16.98 5.50 6.60
C LEU A 239 17.17 5.51 5.08
N ASN A 240 16.26 4.86 4.35
CA ASN A 240 16.37 4.79 2.89
C ASN A 240 16.13 6.16 2.23
N ILE A 241 15.34 7.06 2.84
CA ILE A 241 15.26 8.46 2.42
C ILE A 241 16.62 9.17 2.61
N TRP A 242 17.28 9.00 3.76
CA TRP A 242 18.61 9.58 4.00
C TRP A 242 19.65 9.03 3.04
N MET A 243 19.65 7.70 2.80
CA MET A 243 20.54 7.07 1.82
C MET A 243 20.27 7.57 0.40
N ALA A 244 19.01 7.69 -0.02
CA ALA A 244 18.67 8.22 -1.34
C ALA A 244 19.20 9.64 -1.52
N LYS A 245 18.96 10.53 -0.55
CA LYS A 245 19.50 11.89 -0.57
C LYS A 245 21.03 11.91 -0.58
N SER A 246 21.67 11.04 0.19
CA SER A 246 23.13 10.90 0.22
C SER A 246 23.69 10.49 -1.14
N HIS A 247 23.08 9.50 -1.80
CA HIS A 247 23.44 9.11 -3.17
C HIS A 247 23.29 10.25 -4.17
N VAL A 248 22.25 11.09 -4.04
CA VAL A 248 22.10 12.30 -4.88
C VAL A 248 23.29 13.25 -4.70
N GLN A 249 23.70 13.52 -3.46
CA GLN A 249 24.86 14.38 -3.17
C GLN A 249 26.18 13.79 -3.67
N LEU A 250 26.29 12.46 -3.70
CA LEU A 250 27.43 11.74 -4.27
C LEU A 250 27.41 11.65 -5.81
N GLY A 251 26.38 12.18 -6.47
CA GLY A 251 26.21 12.09 -7.92
C GLY A 251 25.74 10.72 -8.44
N GLU A 252 25.31 9.83 -7.54
CA GLU A 252 24.90 8.46 -7.83
C GLU A 252 23.37 8.35 -8.00
N LYS A 253 22.82 9.06 -9.00
CA LYS A 253 21.35 9.17 -9.19
C LYS A 253 20.64 7.81 -9.28
N ASP A 254 21.21 6.84 -9.97
CA ASP A 254 20.58 5.52 -10.16
C ASP A 254 20.48 4.73 -8.84
N LYS A 255 21.49 4.84 -7.97
CA LYS A 255 21.43 4.23 -6.64
C LYS A 255 20.39 4.92 -5.76
N ALA A 256 20.28 6.25 -5.86
CA ALA A 256 19.22 6.99 -5.17
C ALA A 256 17.82 6.51 -5.61
N LEU A 257 17.61 6.31 -6.91
CA LEU A 257 16.36 5.76 -7.43
C LEU A 257 16.09 4.35 -6.96
N GLU A 258 17.09 3.48 -6.95
CA GLU A 258 16.93 2.11 -6.45
C GLU A 258 16.43 2.09 -4.99
N ARG A 259 16.93 3.01 -4.15
CA ARG A 259 16.44 3.17 -2.77
C ARG A 259 15.00 3.66 -2.72
N LEU A 260 14.64 4.63 -3.57
CA LEU A 260 13.27 5.16 -3.64
C LEU A 260 12.28 4.13 -4.18
N ASP A 261 12.63 3.41 -5.24
CA ASP A 261 11.81 2.33 -5.82
C ASP A 261 11.59 1.21 -4.79
N SER A 262 12.61 0.85 -4.00
CA SER A 262 12.46 -0.09 -2.89
C SER A 262 11.41 0.40 -1.88
N LEU A 263 11.42 1.69 -1.53
CA LEU A 263 10.40 2.26 -0.65
C LEU A 263 8.99 2.20 -1.25
N MET A 264 8.83 2.40 -2.55
CA MET A 264 7.52 2.32 -3.22
C MET A 264 6.92 0.91 -3.15
N ILE A 265 7.75 -0.13 -3.22
CA ILE A 265 7.32 -1.52 -3.12
C ILE A 265 6.81 -1.85 -1.70
N HIS A 266 7.53 -1.38 -0.69
CA HIS A 266 7.23 -1.71 0.72
C HIS A 266 6.22 -0.74 1.36
N TYR A 267 6.13 0.50 0.88
CA TYR A 267 5.23 1.54 1.37
C TYR A 267 4.36 2.11 0.22
N PRO A 268 3.48 1.30 -0.40
CA PRO A 268 2.76 1.68 -1.62
C PRO A 268 1.76 2.84 -1.46
N TYR A 269 1.46 3.24 -0.23
CA TYR A 269 0.59 4.38 0.07
C TYR A 269 1.36 5.66 0.40
N ASP A 270 2.68 5.58 0.53
CA ASP A 270 3.54 6.75 0.72
C ASP A 270 3.90 7.34 -0.64
N VAL A 271 3.44 8.55 -0.89
CA VAL A 271 3.65 9.25 -2.16
C VAL A 271 4.98 10.01 -2.22
N MET A 272 5.65 10.19 -1.08
CA MET A 272 6.90 10.95 -1.03
C MET A 272 8.02 10.33 -1.88
N PRO A 273 8.26 8.99 -1.87
CA PRO A 273 9.28 8.38 -2.73
C PRO A 273 9.02 8.62 -4.22
N PHE A 274 7.76 8.52 -4.66
CA PHE A 274 7.37 8.78 -6.05
C PHE A 274 7.71 10.22 -6.46
N MET A 275 7.36 11.18 -5.61
CA MET A 275 7.68 12.59 -5.86
C MET A 275 9.18 12.85 -5.96
N GLU A 276 9.95 12.31 -5.02
CA GLU A 276 11.40 12.53 -5.00
C GLU A 276 12.07 11.89 -6.21
N ALA A 277 11.63 10.69 -6.60
CA ALA A 277 12.10 10.02 -7.82
C ALA A 277 11.76 10.83 -9.07
N ALA A 278 10.54 11.37 -9.14
CA ALA A 278 10.10 12.20 -10.25
C ALA A 278 10.96 13.46 -10.40
N ARG A 279 11.24 14.18 -9.30
CA ARG A 279 12.13 15.35 -9.31
C ARG A 279 13.55 15.00 -9.73
N LEU A 280 14.07 13.88 -9.24
CA LEU A 280 15.43 13.44 -9.49
C LEU A 280 15.69 13.18 -10.99
N VAL A 281 14.69 12.65 -11.70
CA VAL A 281 14.82 12.27 -13.11
C VAL A 281 14.15 13.24 -14.07
N LYS A 282 13.50 14.30 -13.59
CA LYS A 282 12.68 15.22 -14.41
C LYS A 282 13.43 15.79 -15.62
N GLU A 283 14.69 16.17 -15.43
CA GLU A 283 15.51 16.80 -16.47
C GLU A 283 16.06 15.77 -17.48
N ASP A 284 16.53 14.62 -16.98
CA ASP A 284 17.20 13.61 -17.81
C ASP A 284 16.21 12.65 -18.49
N ARG A 285 15.11 12.32 -17.80
CA ARG A 285 14.11 11.30 -18.17
C ARG A 285 12.70 11.80 -17.86
N PRO A 286 12.18 12.79 -18.62
CA PRO A 286 10.89 13.42 -18.33
C PRO A 286 9.70 12.45 -18.40
N PHE A 287 9.76 11.41 -19.24
CA PHE A 287 8.72 10.38 -19.29
C PHE A 287 8.69 9.52 -18.02
N ASP A 288 9.85 9.15 -17.47
CA ASP A 288 9.93 8.41 -16.21
C ASP A 288 9.39 9.27 -15.06
N ALA A 289 9.76 10.56 -15.03
CA ALA A 289 9.25 11.50 -14.03
C ALA A 289 7.71 11.62 -14.08
N LEU A 290 7.15 11.73 -15.28
CA LEU A 290 5.70 11.79 -15.44
C LEU A 290 5.01 10.52 -14.94
N ARG A 291 5.59 9.33 -15.20
CA ARG A 291 5.06 8.06 -14.69
C ARG A 291 4.98 8.07 -13.16
N TYR A 292 6.05 8.45 -12.48
CA TYR A 292 6.06 8.56 -11.02
C TYR A 292 5.00 9.54 -10.49
N TYR A 293 4.82 10.69 -11.13
CA TYR A 293 3.75 11.62 -10.74
C TYR A 293 2.35 11.04 -10.95
N ILE A 294 2.10 10.33 -12.06
CA ILE A 294 0.81 9.68 -12.34
C ILE A 294 0.52 8.61 -11.28
N ASP A 295 1.51 7.79 -10.94
CA ASP A 295 1.37 6.76 -9.91
C ASP A 295 1.04 7.41 -8.55
N ALA A 296 1.72 8.50 -8.19
CA ALA A 296 1.42 9.27 -6.98
C ALA A 296 0.00 9.86 -6.99
N ILE A 297 -0.47 10.42 -8.11
CA ILE A 297 -1.85 10.90 -8.25
C ILE A 297 -2.85 9.77 -8.04
N SER A 298 -2.57 8.59 -8.58
CA SER A 298 -3.47 7.43 -8.42
C SER A 298 -3.65 7.06 -6.94
N ILE A 299 -2.56 7.07 -6.17
CA ILE A 299 -2.56 6.80 -4.73
C ILE A 299 -3.33 7.90 -3.99
N ILE A 300 -2.99 9.17 -4.22
CA ILE A 300 -3.62 10.33 -3.56
C ILE A 300 -5.12 10.37 -3.84
N THR A 301 -5.51 10.25 -5.10
CA THR A 301 -6.92 10.30 -5.49
C THR A 301 -7.69 9.11 -4.92
N SER A 302 -7.08 7.92 -4.82
CA SER A 302 -7.72 6.78 -4.17
C SER A 302 -8.03 7.05 -2.69
N GLN A 303 -7.10 7.66 -1.95
CA GLN A 303 -7.28 8.01 -0.54
C GLN A 303 -8.35 9.09 -0.36
N TYR A 304 -8.34 10.10 -1.23
CA TYR A 304 -9.36 11.15 -1.23
C TYR A 304 -10.74 10.61 -1.55
N LYS A 305 -10.87 9.74 -2.56
CA LYS A 305 -12.13 9.10 -2.91
C LYS A 305 -12.62 8.17 -1.81
N ALA A 306 -11.73 7.46 -1.11
CA ALA A 306 -12.09 6.61 0.02
C ALA A 306 -12.75 7.41 1.15
N ARG A 307 -12.26 8.64 1.41
CA ARG A 307 -12.81 9.49 2.49
C ARG A 307 -13.98 10.37 2.04
N TYR A 308 -13.92 10.94 0.83
CA TYR A 308 -14.84 12.00 0.38
C TYR A 308 -15.63 11.66 -0.90
N GLY A 309 -15.42 10.49 -1.49
CA GLY A 309 -16.03 10.08 -2.77
C GLY A 309 -15.49 10.85 -3.98
N GLU A 310 -16.12 10.67 -5.15
CA GLU A 310 -15.73 11.35 -6.40
C GLU A 310 -15.84 12.89 -6.34
N GLY A 311 -16.58 13.42 -5.35
CA GLY A 311 -16.73 14.85 -5.14
C GLY A 311 -15.64 15.49 -4.28
N TYR A 312 -14.57 14.77 -3.92
CA TYR A 312 -13.53 15.26 -3.01
C TYR A 312 -13.00 16.66 -3.37
N MET A 313 -12.80 16.95 -4.67
CA MET A 313 -12.28 18.24 -5.14
C MET A 313 -13.22 19.43 -4.84
N LEU A 314 -14.50 19.17 -4.57
CA LEU A 314 -15.49 20.20 -4.25
C LEU A 314 -15.63 20.45 -2.75
N VAL A 315 -15.17 19.50 -1.93
CA VAL A 315 -15.50 19.44 -0.50
C VAL A 315 -14.26 19.66 0.35
N MET A 316 -13.15 19.06 -0.05
CA MET A 316 -11.89 19.16 0.67
C MET A 316 -11.39 20.61 0.72
N SER A 317 -11.06 21.06 1.94
CA SER A 317 -10.43 22.35 2.16
C SER A 317 -8.95 22.29 1.74
N PRO A 318 -8.37 23.37 1.19
CA PRO A 318 -6.92 23.42 0.90
C PRO A 318 -6.06 23.14 2.14
N SER A 319 -6.54 23.48 3.32
CA SER A 319 -5.83 23.23 4.60
C SER A 319 -5.73 21.75 4.97
N GLU A 320 -6.58 20.90 4.39
CA GLU A 320 -6.60 19.45 4.62
C GLU A 320 -5.71 18.70 3.63
N VAL A 321 -5.21 19.40 2.60
CA VAL A 321 -4.38 18.83 1.55
C VAL A 321 -2.92 19.15 1.85
N PRO A 322 -2.04 18.14 1.96
CA PRO A 322 -0.60 18.39 2.05
C PRO A 322 -0.12 19.27 0.89
N SER A 323 0.62 20.33 1.20
CA SER A 323 1.04 21.34 0.23
C SER A 323 1.86 20.76 -0.93
N TYR A 324 2.63 19.70 -0.66
CA TYR A 324 3.44 19.03 -1.67
C TYR A 324 2.61 18.33 -2.76
N HIS A 325 1.33 18.02 -2.52
CA HIS A 325 0.45 17.49 -3.56
C HIS A 325 0.25 18.49 -4.71
N PHE A 326 0.39 19.80 -4.46
CA PHE A 326 0.32 20.84 -5.49
C PHE A 326 1.22 20.51 -6.69
N GLU A 327 2.47 20.17 -6.43
CA GLU A 327 3.47 19.93 -7.48
C GLU A 327 3.07 18.75 -8.35
N ILE A 328 2.59 17.66 -7.75
CA ILE A 328 2.18 16.47 -8.49
C ILE A 328 1.04 16.81 -9.46
N PHE A 329 -0.02 17.46 -8.97
CA PHE A 329 -1.16 17.85 -9.80
C PHE A 329 -0.78 18.89 -10.86
N LEU A 330 0.14 19.80 -10.53
CA LEU A 330 0.67 20.78 -11.47
C LEU A 330 1.42 20.10 -12.61
N GLU A 331 2.38 19.23 -12.31
CA GLU A 331 3.23 18.58 -13.31
C GLU A 331 2.44 17.65 -14.24
N VAL A 332 1.53 16.84 -13.70
CA VAL A 332 0.67 16.01 -14.55
C VAL A 332 -0.32 16.87 -15.35
N GLY A 333 -0.84 17.94 -14.75
CA GLY A 333 -1.72 18.90 -15.45
C GLY A 333 -1.03 19.54 -16.67
N LYS A 334 0.24 19.93 -16.54
CA LYS A 334 1.07 20.42 -17.66
C LYS A 334 1.18 19.37 -18.76
N ALA A 335 1.49 18.12 -18.39
CA ALA A 335 1.66 17.04 -19.35
C ALA A 335 0.39 16.76 -20.17
N TYR A 336 -0.80 16.81 -19.56
CA TYR A 336 -2.06 16.67 -20.30
C TYR A 336 -2.33 17.82 -21.27
N ILE A 337 -1.95 19.06 -20.93
CA ILE A 337 -2.04 20.20 -21.85
C ILE A 337 -1.16 19.99 -23.07
N GLU A 338 0.06 19.50 -22.89
CA GLU A 338 0.97 19.23 -24.00
C GLU A 338 0.49 18.08 -24.89
N GLN A 339 -0.36 17.19 -24.38
CA GLN A 339 -1.04 16.14 -25.14
C GLN A 339 -2.39 16.58 -25.73
N GLU A 340 -2.71 17.88 -25.66
CA GLU A 340 -3.99 18.46 -26.12
C GLU A 340 -5.24 17.93 -25.38
N ASP A 341 -5.09 17.18 -24.29
CA ASP A 341 -6.20 16.81 -23.40
C ASP A 341 -6.43 17.92 -22.38
N TYR A 342 -6.98 19.02 -22.89
CA TYR A 342 -7.25 20.19 -22.08
C TYR A 342 -8.34 19.98 -21.03
N ALA A 343 -9.21 18.97 -21.19
CA ALA A 343 -10.25 18.67 -20.21
C ALA A 343 -9.62 18.09 -18.93
N MET A 344 -8.69 17.15 -19.08
CA MET A 344 -7.96 16.60 -17.94
C MET A 344 -6.97 17.61 -17.35
N GLY A 345 -6.24 18.33 -18.21
CA GLY A 345 -5.33 19.42 -17.81
C GLY A 345 -6.04 20.49 -16.97
N GLU A 346 -7.21 20.97 -17.41
CA GLU A 346 -8.02 21.95 -16.66
C GLU A 346 -8.40 21.41 -15.28
N ASN A 347 -8.89 20.17 -15.19
CA ASN A 347 -9.32 19.59 -13.92
C ASN A 347 -8.18 19.50 -12.90
N LEU A 348 -7.01 19.01 -13.32
CA LEU A 348 -5.84 18.86 -12.44
C LEU A 348 -5.29 20.22 -12.01
N LEU A 349 -5.19 21.19 -12.93
CA LEU A 349 -4.65 22.52 -12.61
C LEU A 349 -5.59 23.35 -11.75
N ARG A 350 -6.91 23.23 -11.94
CA ARG A 350 -7.89 23.84 -11.02
C ARG A 350 -7.74 23.28 -9.62
N TRP A 351 -7.46 21.99 -9.49
CA TRP A 351 -7.20 21.35 -8.21
C TRP A 351 -5.86 21.81 -7.61
N ALA A 352 -4.79 21.88 -8.40
CA ALA A 352 -3.49 22.41 -7.96
C ALA A 352 -3.63 23.85 -7.43
N VAL A 353 -4.27 24.74 -8.19
CA VAL A 353 -4.56 26.12 -7.76
C VAL A 353 -5.40 26.18 -6.49
N HIS A 354 -6.35 25.26 -6.32
CA HIS A 354 -7.13 25.18 -5.08
C HIS A 354 -6.26 24.80 -3.89
N ILE A 355 -5.35 23.83 -4.04
CA ILE A 355 -4.40 23.40 -3.01
C ILE A 355 -3.47 24.55 -2.61
N ASN A 356 -2.83 25.20 -3.58
CA ASN A 356 -1.91 26.30 -3.33
C ASN A 356 -2.32 27.58 -4.06
N ARG A 357 -3.22 28.34 -3.43
CA ARG A 357 -3.80 29.58 -3.99
C ARG A 357 -2.80 30.73 -4.11
N LYS A 358 -1.62 30.65 -3.50
CA LYS A 358 -0.61 31.72 -3.59
C LYS A 358 0.47 31.42 -4.63
N HIS A 359 0.42 30.24 -5.27
CA HIS A 359 1.43 29.83 -6.24
C HIS A 359 1.09 30.34 -7.64
N GLU A 360 1.87 31.32 -8.11
CA GLU A 360 1.66 31.98 -9.41
C GLU A 360 1.65 31.01 -10.58
N GLU A 361 2.57 30.03 -10.57
CA GLU A 361 2.71 29.06 -11.65
C GLU A 361 1.44 28.24 -11.92
N GLY A 362 0.67 27.90 -10.88
CA GLY A 362 -0.58 27.17 -11.05
C GLY A 362 -1.61 27.98 -11.85
N TYR A 363 -1.71 29.29 -11.56
CA TYR A 363 -2.59 30.20 -12.31
C TYR A 363 -2.10 30.42 -13.74
N ARG A 364 -0.78 30.49 -13.94
CA ARG A 364 -0.17 30.60 -15.27
C ARG A 364 -0.58 29.44 -16.17
N TRP A 365 -0.37 28.21 -15.71
CA TRP A 365 -0.68 27.03 -16.49
C TRP A 365 -2.18 26.80 -16.66
N LEU A 366 -3.00 27.18 -15.68
CA LEU A 366 -4.45 27.14 -15.83
C LEU A 366 -4.95 28.15 -16.88
N ALA A 367 -4.37 29.36 -16.93
CA ALA A 367 -4.67 30.34 -17.95
C ALA A 367 -4.21 29.88 -19.34
N GLU A 368 -3.01 29.28 -19.43
CA GLU A 368 -2.49 28.65 -20.63
C GLU A 368 -3.40 27.54 -21.15
N CYS A 369 -3.90 26.68 -20.26
CA CYS A 369 -4.89 25.66 -20.59
C CYS A 369 -6.12 26.28 -21.27
N TYR A 370 -6.67 27.36 -20.70
CA TYR A 370 -7.83 28.03 -21.29
C TYR A 370 -7.50 28.69 -22.63
N ALA A 371 -6.31 29.30 -22.77
CA ALA A 371 -5.88 29.90 -24.02
C ALA A 371 -5.78 28.86 -25.14
N ARG A 372 -5.14 27.71 -24.88
CA ARG A 372 -5.03 26.61 -25.87
C ARG A 372 -6.38 25.97 -26.23
N LYS A 373 -7.38 26.03 -25.33
CA LYS A 373 -8.78 25.66 -25.62
C LYS A 373 -9.54 26.68 -26.47
N GLY A 374 -8.98 27.87 -26.74
CA GLY A 374 -9.70 28.98 -27.37
C GLY A 374 -10.58 29.79 -26.40
N GLU A 375 -10.44 29.59 -25.08
CA GLU A 375 -11.18 30.26 -24.01
C GLU A 375 -10.31 31.31 -23.28
N ALA A 376 -9.42 32.02 -23.98
CA ALA A 376 -8.43 32.93 -23.35
C ALA A 376 -9.04 33.96 -22.37
N SER A 377 -10.24 34.48 -22.69
CA SER A 377 -10.98 35.40 -21.82
C SER A 377 -11.26 34.82 -20.42
N ARG A 378 -11.50 33.51 -20.35
CA ARG A 378 -11.73 32.76 -19.10
C ARG A 378 -10.45 32.62 -18.29
N GLY A 379 -9.32 32.34 -18.95
CA GLY A 379 -7.99 32.35 -18.32
C GLY A 379 -7.70 33.69 -17.64
N CYS A 380 -8.02 34.79 -18.32
CA CYS A 380 -7.85 36.13 -17.76
C CYS A 380 -8.79 36.46 -16.61
N GLN A 381 -10.03 35.99 -16.67
CA GLN A 381 -10.96 36.12 -15.55
C GLN A 381 -10.44 35.41 -14.30
N VAL A 382 -9.81 34.23 -14.46
CA VAL A 382 -9.23 33.46 -13.35
C VAL A 382 -8.09 34.25 -12.68
N ILE A 383 -7.16 34.82 -13.46
CA ILE A 383 -6.05 35.63 -12.94
C ILE A 383 -6.58 36.90 -12.23
N ARG A 384 -7.46 37.67 -12.90
CA ARG A 384 -8.04 38.90 -12.32
C ARG A 384 -8.78 38.62 -11.00
N ARG A 385 -9.48 37.48 -10.91
CA ARG A 385 -10.18 37.05 -9.69
C ARG A 385 -9.22 36.62 -8.58
N ALA A 386 -8.07 36.04 -8.92
CA ALA A 386 -7.05 35.70 -7.94
C ALA A 386 -6.43 36.97 -7.33
N ILE A 387 -6.12 37.97 -8.18
CA ILE A 387 -5.62 39.28 -7.75
C ILE A 387 -6.65 39.99 -6.85
N SER A 388 -7.92 40.04 -7.25
CA SER A 388 -8.96 40.73 -6.46
C SER A 388 -9.21 40.09 -5.10
N ARG A 389 -8.89 38.81 -4.95
CA ARG A 389 -8.96 38.07 -3.67
C ARG A 389 -7.68 38.17 -2.83
N GLY A 390 -6.66 38.90 -3.31
CA GLY A 390 -5.36 39.02 -2.65
C GLY A 390 -4.52 37.74 -2.68
N TYR A 391 -4.83 36.82 -3.61
CA TYR A 391 -4.06 35.59 -3.78
C TYR A 391 -2.78 35.83 -4.57
N LEU A 392 -2.83 36.75 -5.54
CA LEU A 392 -1.71 37.16 -6.39
C LEU A 392 -1.51 38.68 -6.29
N ASN A 393 -0.29 39.15 -6.51
CA ASN A 393 0.01 40.58 -6.54
C ASN A 393 -0.33 41.21 -7.90
N ARG A 394 -0.58 42.52 -7.96
CA ARG A 394 -0.79 43.21 -9.25
C ARG A 394 0.50 43.40 -10.06
N THR A 395 1.66 43.31 -9.42
CA THR A 395 2.97 43.40 -10.07
C THR A 395 3.40 42.07 -10.70
N THR A 396 2.56 41.05 -10.65
CA THR A 396 2.88 39.71 -11.15
C THR A 396 2.94 39.73 -12.68
N PRO A 397 3.92 39.06 -13.32
CA PRO A 397 4.02 38.95 -14.79
C PRO A 397 2.75 38.41 -15.48
N LEU A 398 1.85 37.81 -14.70
CA LEU A 398 0.55 37.31 -15.14
C LEU A 398 -0.43 38.39 -15.58
N THR A 399 -0.26 39.66 -15.18
CA THR A 399 -1.19 40.73 -15.62
C THR A 399 -1.04 41.06 -17.09
N SER A 400 0.19 41.03 -17.62
CA SER A 400 0.45 41.23 -19.05
C SER A 400 0.02 40.05 -19.93
N TYR A 401 -0.36 38.92 -19.34
CA TYR A 401 -0.98 37.81 -20.07
C TYR A 401 -2.41 38.15 -20.53
N CYS A 402 -2.99 39.23 -19.98
CA CYS A 402 -4.40 39.60 -20.14
C CYS A 402 -4.63 41.00 -20.70
N ASP A 403 -3.55 41.67 -21.06
CA ASP A 403 -3.49 42.95 -21.77
C ASP A 403 -3.01 42.65 -23.20
#